data_AF-A0A518BH65-F1
#
_entry.id   AF-A0A518BH65-F1
#
_cell.length_a   1.000
_cell.length_b   1.000
_cell.length_c   1.000
_cell.angle_alpha   90.00
_cell.angle_beta   90.00
_cell.angle_gamma   90.00
#
_symmetry.space_group_name_H-M   'P 1'
#
loop_
_entity.id
_entity.type
_entity.pdbx_description
1 polymer ?
#
loop_
_entity_poly.entity_id
_entity_poly.type
_entity_poly.pdbx_seq_one_letter_code
_entity_poly.pdbx_strand_id
1 'polypeptide(L)'
;MLSPTAGFLSFLGLTVVLLVFVTWTGLLGRRALHIPLVVTTVLSLGAAIYYAKQLGTLYDIESAGLITPVHLTLAKVTTALYLAPLATGIATLRGADVKRWHRLTAFTVLGLTLITTITGAWMILASTPL
;
A
#
# COMPACT_ATOMS: atom_id res chain seq x y z
N MET A 1 -5.42 22.85 -5.44
CA MET A 1 -5.03 21.70 -4.60
C MET A 1 -6.25 20.81 -4.43
N LEU A 2 -6.10 19.48 -4.44
CA LEU A 2 -7.22 18.57 -4.17
C LEU A 2 -7.60 18.64 -2.69
N SER A 3 -8.87 18.43 -2.35
CA SER A 3 -9.28 18.24 -0.95
C SER A 3 -8.67 16.94 -0.39
N PRO A 4 -8.52 16.80 0.94
CA PRO A 4 -8.00 15.59 1.55
C PRO A 4 -8.72 14.32 1.09
N THR A 5 -10.05 14.34 1.07
CA THR A 5 -10.89 13.22 0.61
C THR A 5 -10.68 12.90 -0.86
N ALA A 6 -10.71 13.91 -1.74
CA ALA A 6 -10.54 13.70 -3.18
C ALA A 6 -9.13 13.18 -3.49
N GLY A 7 -8.10 13.77 -2.88
CA GLY A 7 -6.72 13.33 -3.01
C GLY A 7 -6.53 11.89 -2.55
N PHE A 8 -7.05 11.53 -1.37
CA PHE A 8 -6.99 10.17 -0.86
C PHE A 8 -7.64 9.17 -1.82
N LEU A 9 -8.89 9.41 -2.25
CA LEU A 9 -9.61 8.50 -3.14
C LEU A 9 -8.94 8.36 -4.51
N SER A 10 -8.45 9.46 -5.09
CA SER A 10 -7.76 9.43 -6.38
C SER A 10 -6.47 8.63 -6.32
N PHE A 11 -5.60 8.91 -5.34
CA PHE A 11 -4.32 8.21 -5.22
C PHE A 11 -4.48 6.77 -4.72
N LEU A 12 -5.47 6.48 -3.87
CA LEU A 12 -5.79 5.09 -3.50
C LEU A 12 -6.27 4.30 -4.72
N GLY A 13 -7.23 4.85 -5.48
CA GLY A 13 -7.73 4.21 -6.70
C GLY A 13 -6.63 3.98 -7.73
N LEU A 14 -5.77 4.99 -7.97
CA LEU A 14 -4.61 4.85 -8.83
C LEU A 14 -3.65 3.76 -8.34
N THR A 15 -3.38 3.70 -7.03
CA THR A 15 -2.51 2.67 -6.43
C THR A 15 -3.05 1.27 -6.67
N VAL A 16 -4.37 1.06 -6.52
CA VAL A 16 -5.01 -0.24 -6.79
C VAL A 16 -4.83 -0.65 -8.25
N VAL A 17 -5.10 0.27 -9.19
CA VAL A 17 -4.91 0.00 -10.63
C VAL A 17 -3.45 -0.34 -10.93
N LEU A 18 -2.50 0.43 -10.40
CA LEU A 18 -1.08 0.17 -10.59
C LEU A 18 -0.64 -1.17 -9.99
N LEU A 19 -1.14 -1.55 -8.80
CA LEU A 19 -0.86 -2.85 -8.17
C LEU A 19 -1.33 -4.03 -9.04
N VAL A 20 -2.48 -3.91 -9.71
CA VAL A 20 -2.96 -4.90 -10.67
C VAL A 20 -1.94 -5.04 -11.82
N PHE A 21 -1.49 -3.93 -12.40
CA PHE A 21 -0.49 -3.95 -13.47
C PHE A 21 0.89 -4.42 -13.02
N VAL A 22 1.34 -4.05 -11.82
CA VAL A 22 2.58 -4.54 -11.20
C VAL A 22 2.54 -6.06 -11.08
N THR A 23 1.44 -6.60 -10.55
CA THR A 23 1.25 -8.04 -10.38
C THR A 23 1.23 -8.75 -11.73
N TRP A 24 0.44 -8.22 -12.68
CA TRP A 24 0.33 -8.77 -14.03
C TRP A 24 1.68 -8.81 -14.76
N THR A 25 2.39 -7.68 -14.81
CA THR A 25 3.70 -7.59 -15.48
C THR A 25 4.78 -8.41 -14.77
N GLY A 26 4.69 -8.56 -13.45
CA GLY A 26 5.56 -9.43 -12.65
C GLY A 26 5.36 -10.91 -12.96
N LEU A 27 4.09 -11.37 -13.08
CA LEU A 27 3.76 -12.74 -13.47
C LEU A 27 4.19 -13.06 -14.90
N LEU A 28 4.12 -12.08 -15.81
CA LEU A 28 4.62 -12.19 -17.19
C LEU A 28 6.14 -12.10 -17.31
N GLY A 29 6.87 -11.81 -16.22
CA GLY A 29 8.32 -11.64 -16.24
C GLY A 29 8.81 -10.40 -17.02
N ARG A 30 7.93 -9.43 -17.30
CA ARG A 30 8.25 -8.22 -18.08
C ARG A 30 8.91 -7.14 -17.23
N ARG A 31 10.18 -7.35 -16.85
CA ARG A 31 10.95 -6.48 -15.93
C ARG A 31 10.96 -5.00 -16.35
N ALA A 32 11.10 -4.73 -17.65
CA ALA A 32 11.15 -3.36 -18.18
C ALA A 32 9.86 -2.56 -17.94
N LEU A 33 8.73 -3.25 -17.77
CA LEU A 33 7.45 -2.62 -17.41
C LEU A 33 7.20 -2.69 -15.89
N HIS A 34 7.54 -3.83 -15.28
CA HIS A 34 7.31 -4.08 -13.87
C HIS A 34 8.03 -3.07 -12.97
N ILE A 35 9.31 -2.77 -13.24
CA ILE A 35 10.11 -1.89 -12.37
C ILE A 35 9.55 -0.44 -12.36
N PRO A 36 9.31 0.21 -13.51
CA PRO A 36 8.67 1.53 -13.51
C PRO A 36 7.30 1.52 -12.82
N LEU A 37 6.47 0.48 -13.05
CA LEU A 37 5.17 0.37 -12.39
C LEU A 37 5.28 0.23 -10.87
N VAL A 38 6.28 -0.50 -10.35
CA VAL A 38 6.54 -0.61 -8.91
C VAL A 38 6.88 0.77 -8.33
N VAL A 39 7.79 1.51 -8.98
CA VAL A 39 8.17 2.86 -8.54
C VAL A 39 6.95 3.79 -8.52
N THR A 40 6.17 3.82 -9.60
CA THR A 40 4.96 4.64 -9.68
C THR A 40 3.93 4.24 -8.64
N THR A 41 3.76 2.93 -8.37
CA THR A 41 2.87 2.43 -7.32
C THR A 41 3.30 2.94 -5.94
N VAL A 42 4.60 2.89 -5.62
CA VAL A 42 5.12 3.36 -4.34
C VAL A 42 4.90 4.86 -4.17
N LEU A 43 5.14 5.65 -5.22
CA LEU A 43 4.89 7.10 -5.19
C LEU A 43 3.39 7.42 -5.02
N SER A 44 2.52 6.70 -5.74
CA SER A 44 1.07 6.83 -5.62
C SER A 44 0.58 6.44 -4.22
N LEU A 45 1.10 5.36 -3.64
CA LEU A 45 0.80 4.94 -2.27
C LEU A 45 1.26 5.99 -1.26
N GLY A 46 2.46 6.55 -1.43
CA GLY A 46 2.97 7.63 -0.59
C GLY A 46 2.06 8.87 -0.61
N ALA A 47 1.57 9.25 -1.79
CA ALA A 47 0.59 10.33 -1.94
C ALA A 47 -0.75 9.99 -1.26
N ALA A 48 -1.24 8.75 -1.40
CA ALA A 48 -2.44 8.29 -0.71
C ALA A 48 -2.29 8.37 0.81
N ILE A 49 -1.15 7.94 1.37
CA ILE A 49 -0.86 8.04 2.81
C ILE A 49 -0.79 9.50 3.26
N TYR A 50 -0.17 10.39 2.46
CA TYR A 50 -0.12 11.82 2.76
C TYR A 50 -1.53 12.42 2.89
N TYR A 51 -2.41 12.17 1.92
CA TYR A 51 -3.79 12.64 1.98
C TYR A 51 -4.62 11.93 3.07
N ALA A 52 -4.35 10.65 3.36
CA ALA A 52 -4.99 9.94 4.46
C ALA A 52 -4.66 10.57 5.83
N LYS A 53 -3.41 11.00 6.03
CA LYS A 53 -3.02 11.73 7.25
C LYS A 53 -3.77 13.05 7.39
N GLN A 54 -3.97 13.79 6.30
CA GLN A 54 -4.78 15.01 6.31
C GLN A 54 -6.26 14.71 6.52
N LEU A 55 -6.78 13.66 5.90
CA LEU A 55 -8.16 13.23 6.12
C LEU A 55 -8.40 12.89 7.58
N GLY A 56 -7.43 12.22 8.23
CA GLY A 56 -7.48 11.89 9.66
C GLY A 56 -7.53 13.11 10.59
N THR A 57 -7.16 14.32 10.14
CA THR A 57 -7.32 15.54 10.95
C THR A 57 -8.74 16.12 10.88
N LEU A 58 -9.63 15.52 10.09
CA LEU A 58 -11.03 15.93 9.95
C LEU A 58 -11.99 15.03 10.74
N TYR A 59 -11.48 13.97 11.38
CA TYR A 59 -12.25 12.98 12.11
C TYR A 59 -11.61 12.73 13.48
N ASP A 60 -12.43 12.46 14.48
CA ASP A 60 -11.98 11.84 15.73
C ASP A 60 -11.76 10.35 15.48
N ILE A 61 -10.55 10.00 15.05
CA ILE A 61 -10.19 8.62 14.76
C ILE A 61 -10.13 7.75 16.02
N GLU A 62 -10.09 8.31 17.22
CA GLU A 62 -10.11 7.53 18.47
C GLU A 62 -11.52 7.00 18.76
N SER A 63 -12.56 7.70 18.29
CA SER A 63 -13.96 7.27 18.43
C SER A 63 -14.26 5.94 17.74
N ALA A 64 -13.43 5.53 16.77
CA ALA A 64 -13.57 4.24 16.09
C ALA A 64 -13.18 3.03 16.97
N GLY A 65 -12.62 3.26 18.17
CA GLY A 65 -12.36 2.22 19.16
C GLY A 65 -11.19 1.31 18.79
N LEU A 66 -11.34 -0.02 18.96
CA LEU A 66 -10.26 -0.99 18.80
C LEU A 66 -9.69 -1.06 17.36
N ILE A 67 -10.44 -0.63 16.35
CA ILE A 67 -9.96 -0.68 14.96
C ILE A 67 -8.81 0.29 14.70
N THR A 68 -8.74 1.40 15.42
CA THR A 68 -7.71 2.43 15.26
C THR A 68 -6.31 1.90 15.57
N PRO A 69 -6.01 1.36 16.76
CA PRO A 69 -4.70 0.80 17.04
C PRO A 69 -4.39 -0.43 16.16
N VAL A 70 -5.39 -1.21 15.77
CA VAL A 70 -5.23 -2.36 14.84
C VAL A 70 -4.77 -1.88 13.46
N HIS A 71 -5.49 -0.93 12.86
CA HIS A 71 -5.15 -0.37 11.56
C HIS A 71 -3.76 0.29 11.59
N LEU A 72 -3.48 1.12 12.60
CA LEU A 72 -2.18 1.80 12.71
C LEU A 72 -1.01 0.81 12.88
N THR A 73 -1.22 -0.29 13.60
CA THR A 73 -0.22 -1.36 13.73
C THR A 73 -0.01 -2.08 12.41
N LEU A 74 -1.11 -2.49 11.75
CA LEU A 74 -1.06 -3.13 10.43
C LEU A 74 -0.38 -2.24 9.39
N ALA A 75 -0.69 -0.94 9.37
CA ALA A 75 -0.08 0.02 8.47
C ALA A 75 1.44 0.07 8.68
N LYS A 76 1.91 0.22 9.93
CA LYS A 76 3.35 0.25 10.25
C LYS A 76 4.06 -1.04 9.85
N VAL A 77 3.50 -2.19 10.20
CA VAL A 77 4.07 -3.51 9.89
C VAL A 77 4.11 -3.74 8.38
N THR A 78 3.02 -3.44 7.68
CA THR A 78 2.94 -3.59 6.21
C THR A 78 3.93 -2.68 5.52
N THR A 79 4.05 -1.41 5.95
CA THR A 79 5.03 -0.48 5.41
C THR A 79 6.46 -0.98 5.59
N ALA A 80 6.81 -1.48 6.78
CA ALA A 80 8.13 -2.06 7.03
C ALA A 80 8.38 -3.31 6.16
N LEU A 81 7.36 -4.16 5.99
CA LEU A 81 7.49 -5.38 5.19
C LEU A 81 7.63 -5.14 3.70
N TYR A 82 7.31 -3.95 3.15
CA TYR A 82 7.64 -3.62 1.74
C TYR A 82 9.15 -3.73 1.45
N LEU A 83 10.01 -3.65 2.47
CA LEU A 83 11.45 -3.86 2.32
C LEU A 83 11.79 -5.29 1.88
N ALA A 84 10.99 -6.29 2.24
CA ALA A 84 11.23 -7.69 1.88
C ALA A 84 11.09 -7.97 0.36
N PRO A 85 9.97 -7.65 -0.32
CA PRO A 85 9.88 -7.79 -1.77
C PRO A 85 10.86 -6.86 -2.51
N LEU A 86 11.20 -5.70 -1.95
CA LEU A 86 12.23 -4.82 -2.51
C LEU A 86 13.62 -5.48 -2.50
N ALA A 87 14.05 -5.96 -1.32
CA ALA A 87 15.36 -6.61 -1.16
C ALA A 87 15.48 -7.87 -2.03
N THR A 88 14.46 -8.74 -1.99
CA THR A 88 14.43 -9.95 -2.82
C THR A 88 14.31 -9.64 -4.32
N GLY A 89 13.65 -8.54 -4.70
CA GLY A 89 13.59 -8.05 -6.07
C GLY A 89 14.95 -7.61 -6.58
N ILE A 90 15.68 -6.80 -5.81
CA ILE A 90 17.05 -6.38 -6.13
C ILE A 90 17.99 -7.58 -6.21
N ALA A 91 17.92 -8.52 -5.26
CA ALA A 91 18.71 -9.74 -5.28
C ALA A 91 18.43 -10.59 -6.53
N THR A 92 17.16 -10.70 -6.94
CA THR A 92 16.78 -11.38 -8.19
C THR A 92 17.38 -10.68 -9.43
N LEU A 93 17.43 -9.35 -9.45
CA LEU A 93 18.05 -8.59 -10.53
C LEU A 93 19.58 -8.79 -10.59
N ARG A 94 20.21 -9.04 -9.45
CA ARG A 94 21.65 -9.36 -9.33
C ARG A 94 21.98 -10.82 -9.62
N GLY A 95 21.00 -11.63 -10.04
CA GLY A 95 21.20 -13.03 -10.43
C GLY A 95 21.12 -14.05 -9.28
N ALA A 96 20.73 -13.64 -8.06
CA ALA A 96 20.52 -14.58 -6.98
C ALA A 96 19.26 -15.45 -7.22
N ASP A 97 19.31 -16.72 -6.81
CA ASP A 97 18.17 -17.64 -6.92
C ASP A 97 17.16 -17.45 -5.78
N VAL A 98 16.54 -16.26 -5.74
CA VAL A 98 15.55 -15.89 -4.71
C VAL A 98 14.18 -15.53 -5.29
N LYS A 99 13.91 -15.93 -6.54
CA LYS A 99 12.64 -15.64 -7.24
C LYS A 99 11.41 -16.15 -6.47
N ARG A 100 11.53 -17.33 -5.85
CA ARG A 100 10.49 -17.91 -4.99
C ARG A 100 10.20 -17.00 -3.79
N TRP A 101 11.24 -16.51 -3.14
CA TRP A 101 11.13 -15.60 -1.99
C TRP A 101 10.58 -14.24 -2.38
N HIS A 102 10.98 -13.70 -3.54
CA HIS A 102 10.38 -12.48 -4.07
C HIS A 102 8.88 -12.64 -4.30
N ARG A 103 8.45 -13.73 -4.94
CA ARG A 103 7.03 -14.01 -5.16
C ARG A 103 6.28 -14.14 -3.83
N LEU A 104 6.81 -14.93 -2.89
CA LEU A 104 6.18 -15.13 -1.58
C LEU A 104 6.01 -13.81 -0.84
N THR A 105 7.10 -13.06 -0.65
CA THR A 105 7.08 -11.79 0.07
C THR A 105 6.20 -10.74 -0.61
N ALA A 106 6.21 -10.68 -1.95
CA ALA A 106 5.34 -9.76 -2.70
C ALA A 106 3.85 -10.07 -2.47
N PHE A 107 3.43 -11.34 -2.56
CA PHE A 107 2.03 -11.70 -2.32
C PHE A 107 1.62 -11.56 -0.86
N THR A 108 2.51 -11.86 0.10
CA THR A 108 2.25 -11.61 1.52
C THR A 108 1.99 -10.13 1.77
N VAL A 109 2.86 -9.26 1.25
CA VAL A 109 2.71 -7.82 1.47
C VAL A 109 1.53 -7.25 0.69
N LEU A 110 1.21 -7.77 -0.50
CA LEU A 110 -0.01 -7.40 -1.23
C LEU A 110 -1.27 -7.74 -0.42
N GLY A 111 -1.33 -8.93 0.18
CA GLY A 111 -2.43 -9.34 1.07
C GLY A 111 -2.54 -8.43 2.30
N LEU A 112 -1.42 -8.15 2.97
CA LEU A 112 -1.40 -7.21 4.10
C LEU A 112 -1.80 -5.79 3.71
N THR A 113 -1.43 -5.34 2.51
CA THR A 113 -1.84 -4.04 1.95
C THR A 113 -3.36 -3.99 1.79
N LEU A 114 -3.98 -5.03 1.24
CA LEU A 114 -5.42 -5.13 1.10
C LEU A 114 -6.13 -5.07 2.46
N ILE A 115 -5.66 -5.86 3.44
CA ILE A 115 -6.19 -5.86 4.81
C ILE A 115 -6.03 -4.47 5.46
N THR A 116 -4.87 -3.83 5.27
CA THR A 116 -4.60 -2.48 5.78
C THR A 116 -5.55 -1.46 5.16
N THR A 117 -5.80 -1.52 3.85
CA THR A 117 -6.75 -0.64 3.17
C THR A 117 -8.17 -0.83 3.68
N ILE A 118 -8.63 -2.08 3.84
CA ILE A 118 -9.96 -2.39 4.36
C ILE A 118 -10.12 -1.87 5.80
N THR A 119 -9.15 -2.14 6.67
CA THR A 119 -9.18 -1.67 8.06
C THR A 119 -9.10 -0.16 8.17
N GLY A 120 -8.38 0.52 7.26
CA GLY A 120 -8.32 1.98 7.20
C GLY A 120 -9.64 2.60 6.76
N ALA A 121 -10.29 2.03 5.74
CA ALA A 121 -11.63 2.45 5.32
C ALA A 121 -12.65 2.24 6.44
N TRP A 122 -12.62 1.09 7.12
CA TRP A 122 -13.46 0.83 8.28
C TRP A 122 -13.21 1.83 9.41
N MET A 123 -11.95 2.11 9.75
CA MET A 123 -11.60 3.11 10.77
C MET A 123 -12.25 4.47 10.47
N ILE A 124 -12.15 4.97 9.24
CA ILE A 124 -12.77 6.26 8.87
C ILE A 124 -14.31 6.19 8.95
N LEU A 125 -14.93 5.11 8.46
CA LEU A 125 -16.40 4.95 8.52
C LEU A 125 -16.93 4.83 9.95
N ALA A 126 -16.12 4.34 10.88
CA ALA A 126 -16.47 4.23 12.30
C ALA A 126 -16.10 5.49 13.12
N SER A 127 -15.33 6.42 12.54
CA SER A 127 -14.93 7.66 13.20
C SER A 127 -16.03 8.72 13.13
N THR A 128 -16.15 9.55 14.16
CA THR A 128 -17.02 10.73 14.13
C THR A 128 -16.31 11.89 13.43
N PRO A 129 -16.98 12.64 12.54
CA PRO A 129 -16.44 13.89 12.02
C PRO A 129 -16.18 14.89 13.16
N LEU A 130 -15.11 15.69 13.04
CA LEU A 130 -14.81 16.80 13.96
C LEU A 130 -15.67 18.04 13.69
#